data_AF-A0A5M6DBZ6-F1
#
_entry.id   AF-A0A5M6DBZ6-F1
#
_cell.length_a   1.000
_cell.length_b   1.000
_cell.length_c   1.000
_cell.angle_alpha   90.00
_cell.angle_beta   90.00
_cell.angle_gamma   90.00
#
_symmetry.space_group_name_H-M   'P 1'
#
loop_
_entity.id
_entity.type
_entity.pdbx_description
1 polymer ?
#
loop_
_entity_poly.entity_id
_entity_poly.type
_entity_poly.pdbx_seq_one_letter_code
_entity_poly.pdbx_strand_id
1 'polypeptide(L)'
;MKKAFFTLALLVQVGFAMATEKTKNVAQVRHENVKMYQQAGTASKLLKSLTTADRVEILRRLNNQWTIVMVDGEAGYVLHSELVKPTAYQTLAAASAKR
;
A
#
# COMPACT_ATOMS: atom_id res chain seq x y z
N MET A 1 1.09 22.66 45.54
CA MET A 1 0.07 23.67 45.18
C MET A 1 -0.12 23.68 43.67
N LYS A 2 -1.39 23.61 43.23
CA LYS A 2 -1.95 24.01 41.92
C LYS A 2 -1.36 23.30 40.68
N LYS A 3 -1.86 22.11 40.29
CA LYS A 3 -3.00 21.90 39.37
C LYS A 3 -3.03 22.88 38.18
N ALA A 4 -2.67 22.38 37.01
CA ALA A 4 -3.13 22.92 35.73
C ALA A 4 -3.60 21.74 34.87
N PHE A 5 -4.85 21.36 35.09
CA PHE A 5 -5.64 20.58 34.15
C PHE A 5 -6.03 21.52 33.01
N PHE A 6 -5.31 21.48 31.90
CA PHE A 6 -5.78 22.06 30.63
C PHE A 6 -6.56 20.98 29.88
N THR A 7 -7.74 20.66 30.41
CA THR A 7 -8.73 19.88 29.69
C THR A 7 -9.53 20.79 28.78
N LEU A 8 -9.69 20.29 27.54
CA LEU A 8 -10.97 20.31 26.82
C LEU A 8 -11.37 21.61 26.11
N ALA A 9 -11.09 21.66 24.80
CA ALA A 9 -12.06 22.00 23.75
C ALA A 9 -11.36 22.08 22.38
N LEU A 10 -10.95 20.95 21.80
CA LEU A 10 -10.86 20.87 20.34
C LEU A 10 -12.11 20.12 19.87
N LEU A 11 -13.01 20.92 19.32
CA LEU A 11 -14.29 20.56 18.74
C LEU A 11 -14.21 19.29 17.88
N VAL A 12 -15.03 18.32 18.26
CA VAL A 12 -15.91 17.52 17.40
C VAL A 12 -15.72 17.81 15.90
N GLN A 13 -14.88 17.02 15.23
CA GLN A 13 -15.03 16.74 13.80
C GLN A 13 -15.76 15.40 13.67
N VAL A 14 -17.04 15.40 14.05
CA VAL A 14 -17.98 14.35 13.63
C VAL A 14 -18.57 14.83 12.31
N GLY A 15 -18.28 14.09 11.24
CA GLY A 15 -18.88 14.35 9.95
C GLY A 15 -18.06 13.74 8.84
N PHE A 16 -18.10 12.41 8.74
CA PHE A 16 -17.86 11.66 7.52
C PHE A 16 -16.81 12.28 6.59
N ALA A 17 -15.53 12.04 6.87
CA ALA A 17 -14.64 11.86 5.73
C ALA A 17 -15.23 10.67 4.98
N MET A 18 -16.00 10.98 3.93
CA MET A 18 -16.55 10.02 3.01
C MET A 18 -15.52 8.93 2.83
N ALA A 19 -15.94 7.68 2.97
CA ALA A 19 -15.25 6.60 2.28
C ALA A 19 -15.29 7.00 0.80
N THR A 20 -14.33 7.83 0.39
CA THR A 20 -13.84 7.84 -0.95
C THR A 20 -13.42 6.40 -1.11
N GLU A 21 -14.28 5.65 -1.80
CA GLU A 21 -13.92 4.43 -2.50
C GLU A 21 -12.74 4.86 -3.38
N LYS A 22 -11.54 4.96 -2.78
CA LYS A 22 -10.30 5.16 -3.49
C LYS A 22 -10.28 3.96 -4.38
N THR A 23 -10.56 4.19 -5.66
CA THR A 23 -10.43 3.19 -6.70
C THR A 23 -9.08 2.54 -6.46
N LYS A 24 -9.09 1.34 -5.86
CA LYS A 24 -7.86 0.72 -5.37
C LYS A 24 -7.04 0.48 -6.62
N ASN A 25 -6.00 1.28 -6.80
CA ASN A 25 -5.10 1.15 -7.93
C ASN A 25 -4.24 -0.07 -7.62
N VAL A 26 -4.76 -1.23 -7.99
CA VAL A 26 -4.08 -2.50 -7.78
C VAL A 26 -3.06 -2.67 -8.89
N ALA A 27 -1.88 -3.14 -8.52
CA ALA A 27 -0.82 -3.59 -9.39
C ALA A 27 -0.46 -5.05 -9.08
N GLN A 28 0.33 -5.63 -9.96
CA GLN A 28 1.05 -6.87 -9.72
C GLN A 28 2.54 -6.60 -9.85
N VAL A 29 3.35 -7.51 -9.31
CA VAL A 29 4.78 -7.52 -9.57
C VAL A 29 5.08 -8.26 -10.87
N ARG A 30 6.14 -7.84 -11.56
CA ARG A 30 6.53 -8.36 -12.88
C ARG A 30 7.07 -9.79 -12.81
N HIS A 31 7.78 -10.12 -11.73
CA HIS A 31 8.45 -11.41 -11.53
C HIS A 31 8.31 -11.86 -10.08
N GLU A 32 8.68 -13.11 -9.83
CA GLU A 32 8.84 -13.64 -8.49
C GLU A 32 9.98 -12.97 -7.73
N ASN A 33 9.88 -12.95 -6.41
CA ASN A 33 10.88 -12.43 -5.48
C ASN A 33 11.17 -10.92 -5.60
N VAL A 34 10.16 -10.12 -5.93
CA VAL A 34 10.30 -8.66 -5.96
C VAL A 34 10.39 -8.11 -4.54
N LYS A 35 11.41 -7.31 -4.26
CA LYS A 35 11.73 -6.86 -2.91
C LYS A 35 10.90 -5.64 -2.50
N MET A 36 10.22 -5.75 -1.36
CA MET A 36 9.56 -4.64 -0.68
C MET A 36 10.41 -4.19 0.51
N TYR A 37 10.70 -2.89 0.56
CA TYR A 37 11.61 -2.29 1.52
C TYR A 37 10.90 -1.36 2.50
N GLN A 38 11.50 -1.17 3.68
CA GLN A 38 10.98 -0.27 4.71
C GLN A 38 11.11 1.21 4.33
N GLN A 39 12.12 1.56 3.53
CA GLN A 39 12.35 2.91 3.01
C GLN A 39 12.72 2.84 1.51
N ALA A 40 12.70 4.00 0.84
CA ALA A 40 13.17 4.11 -0.54
C ALA A 40 14.70 3.94 -0.61
N GLY A 41 15.15 2.70 -0.76
CA GLY A 41 16.56 2.36 -0.88
C GLY A 41 16.80 0.86 -0.69
N THR A 42 17.63 0.27 -1.54
CA THR A 42 17.94 -1.17 -1.50
C THR A 42 18.82 -1.58 -0.33
N ALA A 43 19.46 -0.62 0.34
CA ALA A 43 20.20 -0.82 1.59
C ALA A 43 19.29 -0.76 2.84
N SER A 44 18.02 -0.39 2.69
CA SER A 44 17.07 -0.39 3.81
C SER A 44 16.59 -1.80 4.11
N LYS A 45 15.93 -1.97 5.27
CA LYS A 45 15.40 -3.26 5.71
C LYS A 45 14.44 -3.83 4.66
N LEU A 46 14.67 -5.07 4.26
CA LEU A 46 13.73 -5.85 3.47
C LEU A 46 12.55 -6.26 4.36
N LEU A 47 11.34 -5.87 3.96
CA LEU A 47 10.10 -6.24 4.65
C LEU A 47 9.53 -7.54 4.11
N LYS A 48 9.44 -7.67 2.79
CA LYS A 48 8.81 -8.82 2.13
C LYS A 48 9.43 -9.10 0.76
N SER A 49 9.39 -10.37 0.36
CA SER A 49 9.64 -10.83 -1.02
C SER A 49 8.29 -11.12 -1.67
N LEU A 50 7.94 -10.36 -2.69
CA LEU A 50 6.64 -10.40 -3.36
C LEU A 50 6.64 -11.39 -4.53
N THR A 51 5.49 -12.03 -4.73
CA THR A 51 5.21 -12.98 -5.81
C THR A 51 4.18 -12.41 -6.78
N THR A 52 4.10 -12.97 -8.00
CA THR A 52 3.12 -12.51 -8.99
C THR A 52 1.67 -12.73 -8.56
N ALA A 53 1.43 -13.56 -7.54
CA ALA A 53 0.12 -13.80 -6.93
C ALA A 53 -0.27 -12.73 -5.90
N ASP A 54 0.67 -11.92 -5.42
CA ASP A 54 0.40 -10.94 -4.37
C ASP A 54 -0.44 -9.77 -4.88
N ARG A 55 -1.43 -9.38 -4.08
CA ARG A 55 -2.22 -8.19 -4.34
C ARG A 55 -1.46 -6.96 -3.84
N VAL A 56 -0.96 -6.17 -4.79
CA VAL A 56 -0.23 -4.93 -4.47
C VAL A 56 -1.14 -3.72 -4.65
N GLU A 57 -1.47 -3.03 -3.57
CA GLU A 57 -2.23 -1.77 -3.65
C GLU A 57 -1.27 -0.60 -3.77
N ILE A 58 -1.34 0.18 -4.85
CA ILE A 58 -0.55 1.40 -5.01
C ILE A 58 -1.14 2.50 -4.14
N LEU A 59 -0.36 2.99 -3.18
CA LEU A 59 -0.73 4.14 -2.36
C LEU A 59 -0.37 5.45 -3.07
N ARG A 60 0.89 5.58 -3.53
CA ARG A 60 1.37 6.70 -4.35
C ARG A 60 2.72 6.39 -5.00
N ARG A 61 3.03 7.06 -6.10
CA ARG A 61 4.38 7.13 -6.64
C ARG A 61 5.20 8.14 -5.81
N LEU A 62 6.37 7.72 -5.30
CA LEU A 62 7.26 8.62 -4.55
C LEU A 62 8.12 9.44 -5.51
N ASN A 63 8.74 8.79 -6.48
CA ASN A 63 9.58 9.40 -7.51
C ASN A 63 9.65 8.48 -8.75
N ASN A 64 10.59 8.74 -9.65
CA ASN A 64 10.73 7.94 -10.87
C ASN A 64 11.08 6.46 -10.61
N GLN A 65 11.74 6.17 -9.49
CA GLN A 65 12.26 4.85 -9.14
C GLN A 65 11.40 4.10 -8.12
N TRP A 66 10.70 4.78 -7.22
CA TRP A 66 10.04 4.16 -6.08
C TRP A 66 8.54 4.43 -6.03
N THR A 67 7.79 3.39 -5.69
CA THR A 67 6.35 3.45 -5.43
C THR A 67 6.06 2.95 -4.03
N ILE A 68 5.21 3.68 -3.30
CA ILE A 68 4.71 3.25 -1.99
C ILE A 68 3.50 2.36 -2.24
N VAL A 69 3.55 1.16 -1.68
CA VAL A 69 2.53 0.12 -1.84
C VAL A 69 2.04 -0.36 -0.49
N MET A 70 0.87 -0.99 -0.48
CA MET A 70 0.31 -1.72 0.64
C MET A 70 0.12 -3.17 0.22
N VAL A 71 0.69 -4.11 1.00
CA VAL A 71 0.56 -5.55 0.79
C VAL A 71 0.25 -6.21 2.13
N ASP A 72 -0.86 -6.94 2.22
CA ASP A 72 -1.34 -7.60 3.45
C ASP A 72 -1.43 -6.66 4.67
N GLY A 73 -1.77 -5.38 4.46
CA GLY A 73 -1.89 -4.40 5.52
C GLY A 73 -0.57 -3.75 5.97
N GLU A 74 0.56 -4.11 5.34
CA GLU A 74 1.86 -3.47 5.58
C GLU A 74 2.24 -2.54 4.42
N ALA A 75 2.60 -1.30 4.75
CA ALA A 75 3.06 -0.32 3.78
C ALA A 75 4.58 -0.40 3.58
N GLY A 76 5.02 -0.37 2.33
CA GLY A 76 6.43 -0.45 1.97
C GLY A 76 6.76 0.19 0.62
N TYR A 77 8.02 0.08 0.24
CA TYR A 77 8.58 0.69 -0.97
C TYR A 77 9.03 -0.39 -1.94
N VAL A 78 8.56 -0.30 -3.19
CA VAL A 78 8.94 -1.20 -4.29
C VAL A 78 9.47 -0.36 -5.45
N LEU A 79 10.44 -0.91 -6.20
CA LEU A 79 10.91 -0.30 -7.43
C LEU A 79 9.75 -0.19 -8.44
N HIS A 80 9.53 1.00 -8.98
CA HIS A 80 8.43 1.27 -9.90
C HIS A 80 8.50 0.40 -11.16
N SER A 81 9.70 0.04 -11.62
CA SER A 81 9.93 -0.84 -12.77
C SER A 81 9.40 -2.27 -12.58
N GLU A 82 9.26 -2.70 -11.33
CA GLU A 82 8.77 -4.02 -10.96
C GLU A 82 7.25 -4.09 -10.91
N LEU A 83 6.55 -2.96 -10.99
CA LEU A 83 5.09 -2.91 -10.94
C LEU A 83 4.50 -2.90 -12.35
N VAL A 84 3.49 -3.75 -12.55
CA VAL A 84 2.70 -3.83 -13.78
C VAL A 84 1.21 -3.70 -13.46
N LYS A 85 0.43 -3.18 -14.42
CA LYS A 85 -1.03 -3.15 -14.29
C LYS A 85 -1.55 -4.60 -14.34
N PRO A 86 -2.53 -4.98 -13.51
CA PRO A 86 -3.13 -6.31 -13.56
C PRO A 86 -3.73 -6.53 -14.95
N THR A 87 -3.39 -7.63 -15.61
CA THR A 87 -4.05 -7.96 -16.88
C THR A 87 -5.42 -8.58 -16.61
N ALA A 88 -6.36 -8.40 -17.54
CA ALA A 88 -7.72 -8.90 -17.39
C ALA A 88 -7.78 -10.42 -17.18
N TYR A 89 -6.83 -11.18 -17.73
CA TYR A 89 -6.73 -12.63 -17.58
C TYR A 89 -6.42 -13.05 -16.12
N GLN A 90 -5.50 -12.36 -15.44
CA GLN A 90 -5.19 -12.65 -14.03
C GLN A 90 -6.35 -12.32 -13.08
N THR A 91 -7.19 -11.35 -13.44
CA THR A 91 -8.33 -10.95 -12.60
C THR A 91 -9.43 -12.02 -12.61
N LEU A 92 -9.67 -12.67 -13.76
CA LEU A 92 -10.63 -13.77 -13.90
C LEU A 92 -10.18 -15.03 -13.16
N ALA A 93 -8.89 -15.37 -13.23
CA ALA A 93 -8.32 -16.52 -12.53
C ALA A 93 -8.40 -16.36 -11.00
N ALA A 94 -8.06 -15.17 -10.47
CA ALA A 94 -8.14 -14.88 -9.04
C ALA A 94 -9.60 -14.85 -8.53
N ALA A 95 -10.56 -14.44 -9.36
CA ALA A 95 -11.98 -14.47 -9.03
C ALA A 95 -12.57 -15.89 -9.04
N SER A 96 -12.08 -16.77 -9.93
CA SER A 96 -12.54 -18.16 -10.00
C SER A 96 -11.99 -19.05 -8.88
N ALA A 97 -10.81 -18.76 -8.35
CA ALA A 97 -10.19 -19.55 -7.27
C ALA A 97 -10.84 -19.34 -5.88
N LYS A 98 -11.76 -18.37 -5.76
CA LYS A 98 -12.50 -18.07 -4.52
C LYS A 98 -13.90 -18.70 -4.44
N ARG A 99 -14.23 -19.63 -5.34
CA ARG A 99 -15.52 -20.35 -5.35
C ARG A 99 -15.40 -21.76 -4.83
#